data_AF-X7XNM3-F1
#
_entry.id   AF-X7XNM3-F1
#
_cell.length_a   1.000
_cell.length_b   1.000
_cell.length_c   1.000
_cell.angle_alpha   90.00
_cell.angle_beta   90.00
_cell.angle_gamma   90.00
#
_symmetry.space_group_name_H-M   'P 1'
#
loop_
_entity.id
_entity.type
_entity.pdbx_description
1 polymer ?
#
loop_
_entity_poly.entity_id
_entity_poly.type
_entity_poly.pdbx_seq_one_letter_code
_entity_poly.pdbx_strand_id
1 'polypeptide(L)' 'MNELLEILPAKQREILILRVVVGLSAEETAAAVGSTTGAVRVAQHRALQRLKDEIVAAGDYA' A
#
# COMPACT_ATOMS: atom_id res chain seq x y z
N MET A 1 -6.47 -7.88 9.46
CA MET A 1 -5.58 -7.45 8.36
C MET A 1 -6.36 -6.87 7.18
N ASN A 2 -7.49 -7.46 6.76
CA ASN A 2 -8.27 -6.96 5.61
C ASN A 2 -8.86 -5.55 5.82
N GLU A 3 -9.45 -5.26 6.98
CA GLU A 3 -10.14 -3.99 7.23
C GLU A 3 -9.25 -2.75 7.08
N LEU A 4 -8.00 -2.82 7.55
CA LEU A 4 -7.04 -1.73 7.41
C LEU A 4 -6.60 -1.52 5.96
N LEU A 5 -6.52 -2.57 5.16
CA LEU A 5 -6.24 -2.44 3.73
C LEU A 5 -7.44 -1.89 2.95
N GLU A 6 -8.67 -2.06 3.47
CA GLU A 6 -9.89 -1.57 2.84
C GLU A 6 -9.98 -0.04 2.77
N ILE A 7 -9.32 0.67 3.70
CA ILE A 7 -9.26 2.15 3.72
C ILE A 7 -8.40 2.74 2.61
N LEU A 8 -7.60 1.91 1.93
CA LEU A 8 -6.74 2.32 0.83
C LEU A 8 -7.51 2.31 -0.49
N PRO A 9 -7.23 3.26 -1.40
CA PRO A 9 -7.64 3.16 -2.80
C PRO A 9 -7.21 1.82 -3.40
N ALA A 10 -8.05 1.22 -4.24
CA ALA A 10 -7.85 -0.12 -4.78
C ALA A 10 -6.43 -0.35 -5.35
N LYS A 11 -5.92 0.61 -6.12
CA LYS A 11 -4.58 0.53 -6.71
C LYS A 11 -3.44 0.56 -5.67
N GLN A 12 -3.61 1.29 -4.58
CA GLN A 12 -2.62 1.31 -3.48
C GLN A 12 -2.64 -0.02 -2.72
N ARG A 13 -3.84 -0.56 -2.47
CA ARG A 13 -4.03 -1.88 -1.85
C ARG A 13 -3.36 -2.98 -2.66
N GLU A 14 -3.65 -3.03 -3.96
CA GLU A 14 -3.07 -3.98 -4.90
C GLU A 14 -1.54 -3.92 -4.89
N ILE A 15 -0.97 -2.71 -4.94
CA ILE A 15 0.48 -2.50 -4.84
C ILE A 15 1.05 -3.08 -3.54
N LEU A 16 0.40 -2.88 -2.38
CA LEU A 16 0.89 -3.42 -1.11
C LEU A 16 0.78 -4.93 -1.04
N ILE A 17 -0.28 -5.53 -1.59
CA ILE A 17 -0.42 -6.99 -1.66
C ILE A 17 0.76 -7.58 -2.46
N LEU A 18 1.03 -7.05 -3.65
CA LEU A 18 2.12 -7.52 -4.49
C LEU A 18 3.49 -7.32 -3.84
N ARG A 19 3.72 -6.17 -3.18
CA ARG A 19 5.02 -5.83 -2.59
C ARG A 19 5.32 -6.53 -1.28
N VAL A 20 4.31 -6.74 -0.42
CA VAL A 20 4.50 -7.19 0.97
C VAL A 20 4.06 -8.63 1.17
N VAL A 21 2.93 -9.02 0.58
CA VAL A 21 2.39 -10.38 0.74
C VAL A 21 3.02 -11.32 -0.27
N VAL A 22 3.08 -10.92 -1.54
CA VAL A 22 3.68 -11.73 -2.62
C VAL A 22 5.20 -11.56 -2.66
N GLY A 23 5.72 -10.40 -2.26
CA GLY A 23 7.16 -10.12 -2.17
C GLY A 23 7.80 -9.67 -3.48
N LEU A 24 7.02 -9.19 -4.45
CA LEU A 24 7.56 -8.64 -5.70
C LEU A 24 8.40 -7.38 -5.45
N SER A 25 9.40 -7.13 -6.29
CA SER A 25 10.14 -5.87 -6.37
C SER A 25 9.24 -4.71 -6.86
N ALA A 26 9.74 -3.48 -6.79
CA ALA A 26 8.97 -2.32 -7.27
C ALA A 26 8.85 -2.34 -8.80
N GLU A 27 9.88 -2.84 -9.47
CA GLU A 27 9.97 -3.04 -10.91
C GLU A 27 8.99 -4.11 -11.39
N GLU A 28 8.98 -5.29 -10.75
CA GLU A 28 8.03 -6.37 -11.05
C GLU A 28 6.59 -5.94 -10.77
N THR A 29 6.36 -5.24 -9.65
CA THR A 29 5.03 -4.71 -9.33
C THR A 29 4.57 -3.70 -10.39
N ALA A 30 5.46 -2.81 -10.84
CA ALA A 30 5.14 -1.82 -11.87
C ALA A 30 4.75 -2.47 -13.20
N ALA A 31 5.45 -3.53 -13.60
CA ALA A 31 5.08 -4.34 -14.75
C ALA A 31 3.71 -5.01 -14.55
N ALA A 32 3.45 -5.60 -13.38
CA ALA A 32 2.18 -6.27 -13.08
C ALA A 32 0.96 -5.33 -13.07
N VAL A 33 1.10 -4.10 -12.57
CA VAL A 33 -0.02 -3.14 -12.45
C VAL A 33 -0.11 -2.11 -13.58
N GLY A 34 0.68 -2.29 -14.65
CA GLY A 34 0.73 -1.38 -15.80
C GLY A 34 1.09 0.05 -15.40
N SER A 35 2.22 0.23 -14.69
CA SER A 35 2.68 1.54 -14.20
C SER A 35 4.19 1.67 -14.27
N THR A 36 4.74 2.75 -13.70
CA THR A 36 6.19 2.96 -13.59
C THR A 36 6.68 2.61 -12.19
N THR A 37 7.94 2.19 -12.08
CA THR A 37 8.59 1.91 -10.78
C THR A 37 8.50 3.11 -9.83
N GLY A 38 8.66 4.32 -10.36
CA GLY A 38 8.51 5.56 -9.57
C GLY A 38 7.10 5.75 -9.04
N ALA A 39 6.08 5.54 -9.86
CA ALA A 39 4.68 5.61 -9.44
C ALA A 39 4.34 4.57 -8.37
N VAL A 40 4.88 3.34 -8.50
CA VAL A 40 4.73 2.29 -7.48
C VAL A 40 5.33 2.70 -6.15
N ARG A 41 6.57 3.25 -6.15
CA ARG A 41 7.22 3.72 -4.92
C ARG A 41 6.42 4.84 -4.24
N VAL A 42 5.91 5.80 -5.02
CA VAL A 42 5.08 6.90 -4.50
C VAL A 42 3.75 6.37 -3.94
N ALA A 43 3.08 5.48 -4.68
CA ALA A 43 1.83 4.89 -4.24
C ALA A 43 2.01 4.06 -2.95
N GLN A 44 3.06 3.24 -2.88
CA GLN A 44 3.43 2.49 -1.68
C GLN A 44 3.68 3.43 -0.50
N HIS A 45 4.48 4.49 -0.68
CA HIS A 45 4.76 5.45 0.39
C HIS A 45 3.48 6.11 0.91
N ARG A 46 2.60 6.59 0.02
CA ARG A 46 1.32 7.20 0.39
C ARG A 46 0.40 6.21 1.11
N ALA A 47 0.35 4.97 0.64
CA ALA A 47 -0.44 3.91 1.26
C ALA A 47 0.03 3.65 2.70
N LEU A 48 1.34 3.51 2.91
CA LEU A 48 1.91 3.28 4.24
C LEU A 48 1.69 4.46 5.18
N GLN A 49 1.80 5.71 4.71
CA GLN A 49 1.47 6.87 5.54
C GLN A 49 -0.01 6.85 5.97
N ARG A 50 -0.94 6.58 5.03
CA ARG A 50 -2.36 6.49 5.37
C ARG A 50 -2.65 5.39 6.39
N LEU A 51 -2.09 4.19 6.21
CA LEU A 51 -2.24 3.11 7.18
C LEU A 51 -1.68 3.50 8.55
N LYS A 52 -0.53 4.19 8.61
CA LYS A 52 0.07 4.67 9.85
C LYS A 52 -0.87 5.65 10.56
N ASP A 53 -1.39 6.64 9.83
CA ASP A 53 -2.27 7.66 10.39
C ASP A 53 -3.56 7.03 10.95
N GLU A 54 -4.08 6.01 10.28
CA GLU A 54 -5.30 5.30 10.69
C GLU A 54 -5.05 4.38 11.91
N ILE A 55 -3.87 3.77 12.01
CA ILE A 55 -3.45 3.04 13.22
C ILE A 55 -3.31 4.01 14.41
N VAL A 56 -2.73 5.20 14.19
CA VAL A 56 -2.61 6.22 15.24
C VAL A 56 -4.00 6.70 15.67
N ALA A 57 -4.88 7.04 14.73
CA ALA A 57 -6.24 7.47 15.04
C ALA A 57 -7.07 6.39 15.78
N ALA A 58 -6.86 5.11 15.44
CA ALA A 58 -7.47 4.00 16.16
C ALA A 58 -6.84 3.74 17.54
N GLY A 59 -5.55 4.08 17.71
CA GLY A 59 -4.79 3.93 18.95
C GLY A 59 -4.98 5.07 19.96
N ASP A 60 -5.41 6.25 19.52
CA ASP A 60 -5.67 7.43 20.36
C ASP A 60 -7.00 7.36 21.15
N TYR A 61 -7.60 6.17 21.26
CA TYR A 61 -8.72 5.84 22.17
C TYR A 61 -8.27 4.93 23.33
N ALA A 62 -7.08 5.16 23.89
CA ALA A 62 -6.59 4.52 25.10
C ALA A 62 -6.55 5.51 26.27
#